data_AF-A0A6L6D7B7-F1
#
_entry.id   AF-A0A6L6D7B7-F1
#
_cell.length_a   1.000
_cell.length_b   1.000
_cell.length_c   1.000
_cell.angle_alpha   90.00
_cell.angle_beta   90.00
_cell.angle_gamma   90.00
#
_symmetry.space_group_name_H-M   'P 1'
#
loop_
_entity.id
_entity.type
_entity.pdbx_description
1 polymer ?
#
loop_
_entity_poly.entity_id
_entity_poly.type
_entity_poly.pdbx_seq_one_letter_code
_entity_poly.pdbx_strand_id
1 'polypeptide(L)'
;MTEATWSWILVGFELVAIGGMWMVGARKWWGWGLVLTSSLPWMVYAIVFNKPGFVVMSSIYIITHSNNLYRWRKRHVKDAQDTAAQEQSSLLIAA
;
A
#
# COMPACT_ATOMS: atom_id res chain seq x y z
N MET A 1 -25.30 13.30 -0.18
CA MET A 1 -24.56 13.25 1.10
C MET A 1 -23.93 14.61 1.35
N THR A 2 -23.87 15.06 2.60
CA THR A 2 -23.24 16.34 2.94
C THR A 2 -21.71 16.19 3.00
N GLU A 3 -20.98 17.30 2.91
CA GLU A 3 -19.51 17.32 3.13
C GLU A 3 -19.14 16.72 4.50
N ALA A 4 -19.97 16.98 5.52
CA ALA A 4 -19.78 16.42 6.86
C ALA A 4 -19.92 14.88 6.90
N THR A 5 -20.81 14.28 6.11
CA THR A 5 -20.88 12.81 6.02
C THR A 5 -19.63 12.25 5.34
N TRP A 6 -19.13 12.92 4.31
CA TRP A 6 -17.92 12.51 3.60
C TRP A 6 -16.66 12.58 4.46
N SER A 7 -16.52 13.60 5.32
CA SER A 7 -15.35 13.73 6.20
C SER A 7 -15.23 12.53 7.15
N TRP A 8 -16.34 12.03 7.70
CA TRP A 8 -16.32 10.82 8.53
C TRP A 8 -15.94 9.55 7.77
N ILE A 9 -16.39 9.42 6.51
CA ILE A 9 -15.99 8.32 5.64
C ILE A 9 -14.48 8.37 5.39
N LEU A 10 -13.95 9.56 5.05
CA LEU A 10 -12.51 9.75 4.82
C LEU A 10 -11.69 9.41 6.06
N VAL A 11 -12.13 9.82 7.25
CA VAL A 11 -11.49 9.43 8.52
C VAL A 11 -11.45 7.91 8.67
N GLY A 12 -12.55 7.21 8.40
CA GLY A 12 -12.59 5.75 8.46
C GLY A 12 -11.57 5.08 7.54
N PHE A 13 -11.42 5.60 6.31
CA PHE A 13 -10.40 5.10 5.38
C PHE A 13 -8.99 5.51 5.77
N GLU A 14 -8.80 6.65 6.43
CA GLU A 14 -7.50 7.05 6.97
C GLU A 14 -7.01 6.07 8.05
N LEU A 15 -7.92 5.54 8.87
CA LEU A 15 -7.58 4.48 9.83
C LEU A 15 -7.10 3.20 9.13
N VAL A 16 -7.69 2.86 7.97
CA VAL A 16 -7.22 1.75 7.13
C VAL A 16 -5.83 2.05 6.57
N ALA A 17 -5.56 3.30 6.18
CA ALA A 17 -4.24 3.74 5.73
C ALA A 17 -3.18 3.57 6.83
N ILE A 18 -3.48 4.02 8.05
CA ILE A 18 -2.61 3.91 9.22
C ILE A 18 -2.33 2.44 9.54
N GLY A 19 -3.35 1.59 9.53
CA GLY A 19 -3.19 0.14 9.67
C GLY A 19 -2.30 -0.45 8.56
N GLY A 20 -2.50 0.00 7.31
CA GLY A 20 -1.64 -0.28 6.17
C GLY A 20 -0.17 0.02 6.47
N MET A 21 0.11 1.21 6.99
CA MET A 21 1.47 1.66 7.31
C MET A 21 2.11 0.89 8.46
N TRP A 22 1.35 0.50 9.49
CA TRP A 22 1.87 -0.40 10.54
C TRP A 22 2.35 -1.73 9.97
N MET A 23 1.63 -2.29 9.00
CA MET A 23 2.03 -3.55 8.38
C MET A 23 3.23 -3.39 7.44
N VAL A 24 3.35 -2.24 6.76
CA VAL A 24 4.57 -1.89 6.03
C VAL A 24 5.77 -1.85 6.99
N GLY A 25 5.60 -1.26 8.18
CA GLY A 25 6.59 -1.29 9.26
C GLY A 25 6.95 -2.72 9.71
N ALA A 26 5.97 -3.61 9.77
CA ALA A 26 6.15 -5.04 10.05
C ALA A 26 6.69 -5.88 8.86
N ARG A 27 7.26 -5.21 7.84
CA ARG A 27 7.82 -5.80 6.61
C ARG A 27 6.82 -6.61 5.76
N LYS A 28 5.51 -6.34 5.89
CA LYS A 28 4.49 -7.01 5.08
C LYS A 28 4.20 -6.20 3.81
N TRP A 29 4.55 -6.77 2.65
CA TRP A 29 4.42 -6.10 1.35
C TRP A 29 2.98 -5.68 1.01
N TRP A 30 1.98 -6.43 1.47
CA TRP A 30 0.57 -6.16 1.20
C TRP A 30 0.03 -4.94 1.96
N GLY A 31 0.75 -4.41 2.95
CA GLY A 31 0.39 -3.17 3.64
C GLY A 31 0.29 -1.97 2.72
N TRP A 32 1.11 -1.91 1.66
CA TRP A 32 1.00 -0.90 0.60
C TRP A 32 -0.35 -0.95 -0.13
N GLY A 33 -0.99 -2.13 -0.20
CA GLY A 33 -2.31 -2.29 -0.80
C GLY A 33 -3.41 -1.64 0.04
N LEU A 34 -3.34 -1.72 1.38
CA LEU A 34 -4.31 -1.03 2.24
C LEU A 34 -4.23 0.49 2.12
N VAL A 35 -3.01 1.03 2.07
CA VAL A 35 -2.78 2.47 1.87
C VAL A 35 -3.27 2.92 0.49
N LEU A 36 -3.15 2.06 -0.53
CA LEU A 36 -3.68 2.36 -1.85
C LEU A 36 -5.22 2.43 -1.84
N THR A 37 -5.87 1.51 -1.13
CA THR A 37 -7.33 1.49 -0.98
C THR A 37 -7.86 2.74 -0.31
N SER A 38 -7.16 3.29 0.70
CA SER A 38 -7.57 4.54 1.36
C SER A 38 -7.45 5.76 0.44
N SER A 39 -6.60 5.72 -0.58
CA SER A 39 -6.41 6.82 -1.52
C SER A 39 -7.58 6.99 -2.50
N LEU A 40 -8.39 5.95 -2.73
CA LEU A 40 -9.52 5.99 -3.67
C LEU A 40 -10.67 6.89 -3.18
N PRO A 41 -11.16 6.80 -1.93
CA PRO A 41 -12.15 7.73 -1.39
C PRO A 41 -11.72 9.20 -1.45
N TRP A 42 -10.44 9.49 -1.17
CA TRP A 42 -9.89 10.84 -1.27
C TRP A 42 -9.98 11.39 -2.71
N MET A 43 -9.70 10.55 -3.71
CA MET A 43 -9.87 10.91 -5.12
C MET A 43 -11.34 11.19 -5.46
N VAL A 44 -12.25 10.30 -5.06
CA VAL A 44 -13.69 10.45 -5.32
C VAL A 44 -14.22 11.73 -4.68
N TYR A 45 -13.87 11.98 -3.42
CA TYR A 45 -14.21 13.21 -2.71
C TYR A 45 -13.71 14.45 -3.45
N ALA A 46 -12.46 14.43 -3.92
CA ALA A 46 -11.87 15.56 -4.63
C ALA A 46 -12.61 15.91 -5.92
N ILE A 47 -13.08 14.90 -6.66
CA ILE A 47 -13.87 15.06 -7.88
C ILE A 47 -15.27 15.60 -7.54
N VAL A 48 -15.97 14.99 -6.57
CA VAL A 48 -17.34 15.36 -6.21
C VAL A 48 -17.44 16.81 -5.71
N PHE A 49 -16.45 17.27 -4.95
CA PHE A 49 -16.45 18.62 -4.34
C PHE A 49 -15.53 19.62 -5.07
N ASN A 50 -15.11 19.32 -6.31
CA ASN A 50 -14.26 20.19 -7.15
C ASN A 50 -13.02 20.73 -6.41
N LYS A 51 -12.25 19.85 -5.77
CA LYS A 51 -11.02 20.19 -5.05
C LYS A 51 -9.80 19.76 -5.88
N PRO A 52 -9.30 20.58 -6.83
CA PRO A 52 -8.26 20.17 -7.78
C PRO A 52 -6.93 19.79 -7.10
N GLY A 53 -6.56 20.47 -6.01
CA GLY A 53 -5.34 20.13 -5.25
C GLY A 53 -5.38 18.71 -4.67
N PHE A 54 -6.56 18.25 -4.24
CA PHE A 54 -6.73 16.88 -3.73
C PHE A 54 -6.67 15.85 -4.85
N VAL A 55 -7.20 16.16 -6.04
CA VAL A 55 -7.09 15.27 -7.22
C VAL A 55 -5.62 15.02 -7.58
N VAL A 56 -4.81 16.09 -7.62
CA VAL A 56 -3.37 15.98 -7.90
C VAL A 56 -2.68 15.15 -6.83
N MET A 57 -2.94 15.46 -5.55
CA MET A 57 -2.29 14.75 -4.44
C MET A 57 -2.67 13.26 -4.40
N SER A 58 -3.96 12.93 -4.55
CA SER A 58 -4.45 11.55 -4.61
C SER A 58 -3.82 10.79 -5.78
N SER A 59 -3.61 11.43 -6.93
CA SER A 59 -2.93 10.81 -8.07
C SER A 59 -1.47 10.44 -7.75
N ILE A 60 -0.73 11.37 -7.16
CA ILE A 60 0.67 11.15 -6.74
C ILE A 60 0.72 10.03 -5.69
N TYR A 61 -0.20 10.03 -4.73
CA TYR A 61 -0.32 8.98 -3.72
C TYR A 61 -0.57 7.62 -4.36
N ILE A 62 -1.55 7.51 -5.24
CA ILE A 62 -1.91 6.25 -5.91
C ILE A 62 -0.70 5.70 -6.67
N ILE A 63 -0.01 6.53 -7.46
CA ILE A 63 1.16 6.12 -8.23
C ILE A 63 2.30 5.66 -7.31
N THR A 64 2.61 6.43 -6.27
CA THR A 64 3.70 6.14 -5.34
C THR A 64 3.48 4.83 -4.59
N HIS A 65 2.28 4.63 -4.04
CA HIS A 65 1.94 3.45 -3.26
C HIS A 65 1.79 2.21 -4.15
N SER A 66 1.28 2.35 -5.38
CA SER A 66 1.26 1.27 -6.37
C SER A 66 2.66 0.82 -6.75
N ASN A 67 3.57 1.77 -7.01
CA ASN A 67 4.97 1.46 -7.32
C ASN A 67 5.66 0.77 -6.14
N ASN A 68 5.42 1.22 -4.91
CA ASN A 68 5.97 0.59 -3.72
C ASN A 68 5.42 -0.81 -3.50
N LEU A 69 4.11 -1.02 -3.67
CA LEU A 69 3.47 -2.34 -3.60
C LEU A 69 4.13 -3.32 -4.58
N TYR A 70 4.30 -2.90 -5.84
CA TYR A 70 4.94 -3.72 -6.86
C TYR A 70 6.40 -4.05 -6.51
N ARG A 71 7.19 -3.04 -6.12
CA ARG A 71 8.61 -3.21 -5.77
C ARG A 71 8.79 -4.12 -4.56
N TRP A 72 7.96 -3.98 -3.53
CA TRP A 72 8.02 -4.79 -2.32
C TRP A 72 7.58 -6.23 -2.56
N ARG A 73 6.53 -6.43 -3.37
CA ARG A 73 6.12 -7.78 -3.77
C ARG A 73 7.25 -8.50 -4.52
N LYS A 74 7.90 -7.82 -5.47
CA LYS A 74 9.03 -8.40 -6.22
C LYS A 74 10.22 -8.77 -5.32
N ARG A 75 10.56 -7.91 -4.35
CA ARG A 75 11.60 -8.21 -3.35
C ARG A 75 11.25 -9.43 -2.52
N HIS A 76 10.02 -9.50 -2.00
CA HIS A 76 9.58 -10.63 -1.19
C HIS A 76 9.64 -11.97 -1.95
N VAL A 77 9.30 -11.98 -3.24
CA VAL A 77 9.44 -13.19 -4.08
C VAL A 77 10.91 -13.55 -4.26
N LYS A 78 11.78 -12.57 -4.52
CA LYS A 78 13.22 -12.81 -4.68
C LYS A 78 13.86 -13.35 -3.39
N ASP A 79 13.57 -12.74 -2.24
CA ASP A 79 14.13 -13.15 -0.95
C ASP A 79 13.75 -14.61 -0.61
N ALA A 80 12.53 -15.04 -0.97
CA ALA A 80 12.09 -16.42 -0.82
C ALA A 80 12.86 -17.39 -1.74
N GLN A 81 13.17 -17.00 -2.97
CA GLN A 81 13.98 -17.80 -3.90
C GLN A 81 15.42 -17.94 -3.42
N ASP A 82 16.02 -16.84 -2.95
CA ASP A 82 17.40 -16.82 -2.45
C ASP A 82 17.54 -17.71 -1.20
N THR A 83 16.55 -17.69 -0.30
CA THR A 83 16.53 -18.55 0.89
C THR A 83 16.46 -20.04 0.52
N ALA A 84 15.59 -20.40 -0.44
CA ALA A 84 15.46 -21.79 -0.89
C ALA A 84 16.74 -22.30 -1.59
N ALA A 85 17.39 -21.45 -2.39
CA ALA A 85 18.66 -21.78 -3.05
C ALA A 85 19.80 -22.01 -2.04
N GLN A 86 19.86 -21.20 -0.98
CA GLN A 86 20.85 -21.32 0.09
C GLN A 86 20.63 -22.60 0.93
N GLU A 87 19.37 -22.95 1.22
CA GLU A 87 19.01 -24.19 1.91
C GLU A 87 19.43 -25.42 1.10
N GLN A 88 19.10 -25.45 -0.20
CA GLN A 88 19.50 -26.53 -1.11
C GLN A 88 21.03 -26.67 -1.20
N SER A 89 21.76 -25.56 -1.26
CA SER A 89 23.23 -25.57 -1.29
C SER A 89 23.83 -26.12 0.01
N SER A 90 23.26 -25.75 1.17
CA SER A 90 23.68 -26.26 2.48
C SER A 90 23.49 -27.77 2.61
N LEU A 91 22.38 -28.29 2.08
CA LEU A 91 22.10 -29.73 2.08
C LEU A 91 23.07 -30.52 1.20
N LEU A 92 23.44 -29.98 0.04
CA LEU A 92 24.42 -30.62 -0.86
C LEU A 92 25.83 -30.68 -0.25
N ILE A 93 26.21 -29.71 0.59
CA ILE A 93 27.52 -29.70 1.27
C ILE A 93 27.55 -30.67 2.46
N ALA A 94 26.40 -30.90 3.10
CA ALA A 94 26.28 -31.76 4.28
C ALA A 94 26.13 -33.26 3.96
N ALA A 95 25.93 -33.62 2.69
CA ALA A 95 25.78 -34.99 2.19
C ALA A 95 27.11 -35.54 1.67
#